data_AF-A0A1M6SL23-F1
#
_entry.id   AF-A0A1M6SL23-F1
#
_cell.length_a   1.000
_cell.length_b   1.000
_cell.length_c   1.000
_cell.angle_alpha   90.00
_cell.angle_beta   90.00
_cell.angle_gamma   90.00
#
_symmetry.space_group_name_H-M   'P 1'
#
loop_
_entity.id
_entity.type
_entity.pdbx_description
1 polymer ?
#
loop_
_entity_poly.entity_id
_entity_poly.type
_entity_poly.pdbx_seq_one_letter_code
_entity_poly.pdbx_strand_id
1 'polypeptide(L)'
;MLKMIHPVAGMLAILTIAAFWMSTVLAELFASHATVAVVKAAICWGFTLLVPALAATGGSGFASARGRRPMLVDAKIRRTQLIAANGILVLMPAAFFLAAKAKGGEFDAVFYSVQALELFAGAANIALLGLNMRDGLRMKGRFRRRPA
;
A
#
# COMPACT_ATOMS: atom_id res chain seq x y z
N MET A 1 -22.35 0.06 -11.33
CA MET A 1 -20.94 0.43 -11.68
C MET A 1 -20.00 0.38 -10.46
N LEU A 2 -20.36 1.00 -9.32
CA LEU A 2 -19.57 0.95 -8.07
C LEU A 2 -19.20 -0.46 -7.57
N LYS A 3 -20.02 -1.50 -7.85
CA LYS A 3 -19.74 -2.90 -7.47
C LYS A 3 -18.51 -3.51 -8.15
N MET A 4 -18.08 -3.00 -9.32
CA MET A 4 -16.89 -3.46 -10.06
C MET A 4 -15.67 -2.55 -9.89
N ILE A 5 -15.89 -1.23 -9.76
CA ILE A 5 -14.79 -0.26 -9.59
C ILE A 5 -14.03 -0.53 -8.28
N HIS A 6 -14.75 -0.90 -7.21
CA HIS A 6 -14.15 -1.16 -5.90
C HIS A 6 -13.12 -2.32 -5.89
N PRO A 7 -13.43 -3.54 -6.36
CA PRO A 7 -12.46 -4.64 -6.35
C PRO A 7 -11.29 -4.42 -7.31
N VAL A 8 -11.52 -3.81 -8.48
CA VAL A 8 -10.45 -3.56 -9.46
C VAL A 8 -9.46 -2.52 -8.93
N ALA A 9 -9.95 -1.38 -8.43
CA ALA A 9 -9.09 -0.35 -7.86
C ALA A 9 -8.31 -0.86 -6.65
N GLY A 10 -8.95 -1.66 -5.79
CA GLY A 10 -8.30 -2.24 -4.61
C GLY A 10 -7.24 -3.27 -4.97
N MET A 11 -7.50 -4.13 -5.96
CA MET A 11 -6.51 -5.08 -6.46
C MET A 11 -5.31 -4.37 -7.09
N LEU A 12 -5.58 -3.34 -7.90
CA LEU A 12 -4.55 -2.53 -8.54
C LEU A 12 -3.66 -1.84 -7.51
N ALA A 13 -4.24 -1.24 -6.48
CA ALA A 13 -3.48 -0.64 -5.38
C ALA A 13 -2.59 -1.67 -4.64
N ILE A 14 -3.13 -2.86 -4.31
CA ILE A 14 -2.36 -3.91 -3.63
C ILE A 14 -1.18 -4.39 -4.49
N LEU A 15 -1.43 -4.66 -5.78
CA LEU A 15 -0.40 -5.12 -6.70
C LEU A 15 0.68 -4.06 -6.90
N THR A 16 0.30 -2.79 -7.04
CA THR A 16 1.26 -1.68 -7.16
C THR A 16 2.12 -1.54 -5.90
N ILE A 17 1.53 -1.60 -4.70
CA ILE A 17 2.30 -1.50 -3.44
C ILE A 17 3.25 -2.70 -3.30
N ALA A 18 2.77 -3.91 -3.60
CA ALA A 18 3.61 -5.12 -3.55
C ALA A 18 4.77 -5.04 -4.56
N ALA A 19 4.51 -4.52 -5.76
CA ALA A 19 5.53 -4.32 -6.78
C ALA A 19 6.59 -3.30 -6.35
N PHE A 20 6.20 -2.16 -5.74
CA PHE A 20 7.16 -1.16 -5.23
C PHE A 20 8.03 -1.71 -4.11
N TRP A 21 7.43 -2.46 -3.18
CA TRP A 21 8.18 -3.06 -2.09
C TRP A 21 9.16 -4.12 -2.60
N MET A 22 8.71 -4.99 -3.51
CA MET A 22 9.54 -6.05 -4.08
C MET A 22 10.64 -5.49 -4.98
N SER A 23 10.36 -4.48 -5.80
CA SER A 23 11.38 -3.83 -6.63
C SER A 23 12.45 -3.16 -5.76
N THR A 24 12.05 -2.55 -4.65
CA THR A 24 13.00 -1.97 -3.69
C THR A 24 13.89 -3.05 -3.07
N VAL A 25 13.32 -4.12 -2.54
CA VAL A 25 14.09 -5.22 -1.93
C VAL A 25 15.06 -5.85 -2.94
N LEU A 26 14.59 -6.13 -4.16
CA LEU A 26 15.43 -6.73 -5.18
C LEU A 26 16.55 -5.78 -5.64
N ALA A 27 16.26 -4.49 -5.76
CA ALA A 27 17.26 -3.50 -6.14
C ALA A 27 18.35 -3.34 -5.07
N GLU A 28 17.96 -3.27 -3.79
CA GLU A 28 18.90 -3.13 -2.67
C GLU A 28 19.75 -4.38 -2.46
N LEU A 29 19.22 -5.59 -2.73
CA LEU A 29 19.95 -6.84 -2.53
C LEU A 29 20.88 -7.21 -3.69
N PHE A 30 20.51 -6.85 -4.93
CA PHE A 30 21.15 -7.43 -6.13
C PHE A 30 21.60 -6.41 -7.16
N ALA A 31 21.19 -5.14 -7.07
CA ALA A 31 21.44 -4.16 -8.12
C ALA A 31 22.49 -3.12 -7.74
N SER A 32 22.94 -2.36 -8.75
CA SER A 32 23.86 -1.25 -8.55
C SER A 32 23.16 -0.05 -7.91
N HIS A 33 23.94 0.83 -7.28
CA HIS A 33 23.44 2.10 -6.72
C HIS A 33 22.74 2.97 -7.78
N ALA A 34 23.22 2.96 -9.03
CA ALA A 34 22.56 3.64 -10.14
C ALA A 34 21.17 3.05 -10.41
N THR A 35 21.03 1.72 -10.37
CA THR A 35 19.74 1.03 -10.51
C THR A 35 18.81 1.36 -9.35
N VAL A 36 19.32 1.39 -8.11
CA VAL A 36 18.54 1.80 -6.93
C VAL A 36 17.97 3.21 -7.10
N ALA A 37 18.78 4.16 -7.58
CA ALA A 37 18.32 5.53 -7.83
C ALA A 37 17.18 5.57 -8.87
N VAL A 38 17.29 4.80 -9.95
CA VAL A 38 16.22 4.66 -10.95
C VAL A 38 14.95 4.06 -10.33
N VAL A 39 15.07 3.02 -9.52
CA VAL A 39 13.92 2.37 -8.86
C VAL A 39 13.23 3.33 -7.90
N LYS A 40 13.98 4.06 -7.06
CA LYS A 40 13.41 5.05 -6.12
C LYS A 40 12.70 6.19 -6.85
N ALA A 41 13.27 6.68 -7.95
CA ALA A 41 12.62 7.67 -8.80
C ALA A 41 11.34 7.13 -9.47
N ALA A 42 11.37 5.89 -9.97
CA ALA A 42 10.22 5.23 -10.58
C ALA A 42 9.06 5.04 -9.59
N ILE A 43 9.36 4.70 -8.32
CA ILE A 43 8.35 4.60 -7.26
C ILE A 43 7.67 5.95 -7.02
N CYS A 44 8.42 7.05 -7.00
CA CYS A 44 7.86 8.40 -6.85
C CYS A 44 6.88 8.71 -8.00
N TRP A 45 7.24 8.40 -9.24
CA TRP A 45 6.32 8.53 -10.38
C TRP A 45 5.12 7.60 -10.26
N GLY A 46 5.33 6.39 -9.75
CA GLY A 46 4.28 5.42 -9.49
C GLY A 46 3.20 5.89 -8.51
N PHE A 47 3.49 6.87 -7.64
CA PHE A 47 2.49 7.48 -6.77
C PHE A 47 1.37 8.19 -7.54
N THR A 48 1.65 8.69 -8.76
CA THR A 48 0.62 9.30 -9.62
C THR A 48 -0.50 8.32 -9.99
N LEU A 49 -0.19 7.02 -10.06
CA LEU A 49 -1.17 5.96 -10.27
C LEU A 49 -1.74 5.45 -8.95
N LEU A 50 -0.86 5.24 -7.95
CA LEU A 50 -1.24 4.62 -6.67
C LEU A 50 -2.21 5.48 -5.86
N VAL A 51 -1.97 6.79 -5.77
CA VAL A 51 -2.79 7.70 -4.96
C VAL A 51 -4.23 7.76 -5.46
N PRO A 52 -4.52 7.96 -6.76
CA PRO A 52 -5.89 7.86 -7.29
C PRO A 52 -6.52 6.48 -7.08
N ALA A 53 -5.77 5.39 -7.27
CA ALA A 53 -6.27 4.03 -7.05
C ALA A 53 -6.71 3.81 -5.59
N LEU A 54 -5.91 4.26 -4.62
CA LEU A 54 -6.23 4.21 -3.20
C LEU A 54 -7.41 5.11 -2.84
N ALA A 55 -7.46 6.33 -3.39
CA ALA A 55 -8.57 7.25 -3.18
C ALA A 55 -9.90 6.66 -3.69
N ALA A 56 -9.90 6.09 -4.90
CA ALA A 56 -11.05 5.41 -5.48
C ALA A 56 -11.47 4.19 -4.64
N THR A 57 -10.50 3.39 -4.15
CA THR A 57 -10.76 2.22 -3.31
C THR A 57 -11.36 2.61 -1.95
N GLY A 58 -10.76 3.58 -1.28
CA GLY A 58 -11.21 4.09 0.03
C GLY A 58 -12.58 4.76 -0.08
N GLY A 59 -12.77 5.66 -1.05
CA GLY A 59 -14.02 6.37 -1.28
C GLY A 59 -15.18 5.43 -1.63
N SER A 60 -14.97 4.49 -2.56
CA SER A 60 -15.99 3.49 -2.91
C SER A 60 -16.28 2.51 -1.77
N GLY A 61 -15.28 2.20 -0.94
CA GLY A 61 -15.41 1.37 0.26
C GLY A 61 -16.26 2.04 1.34
N PHE A 62 -16.02 3.33 1.60
CA PHE A 62 -16.78 4.12 2.57
C PHE A 62 -18.23 4.34 2.14
N ALA A 63 -18.46 4.68 0.87
CA ALA A 63 -19.81 4.78 0.31
C ALA A 63 -20.59 3.46 0.41
N SER A 64 -19.89 2.31 0.22
CA SER A 64 -20.50 0.98 0.36
C SER A 64 -20.76 0.58 1.82
N ALA A 65 -20.15 1.24 2.80
CA ALA A 65 -20.32 0.93 4.22
C ALA A 65 -21.52 1.64 4.86
N ARG A 66 -22.01 2.73 4.23
CA ARG A 66 -23.15 3.53 4.71
C ARG A 66 -24.41 2.65 4.80
N GLY A 67 -24.86 2.35 6.02
CA GLY A 67 -26.05 1.54 6.31
C GLY A 67 -25.82 0.08 6.72
N ARG A 68 -24.57 -0.38 6.92
CA ARG A 68 -24.23 -1.76 7.37
C ARG A 68 -23.83 -1.78 8.85
N ARG A 69 -24.02 -2.93 9.52
CA ARG A 69 -23.89 -3.08 10.99
C ARG A 69 -22.60 -2.46 11.57
N PRO A 70 -22.68 -1.68 12.66
CA PRO A 70 -21.60 -0.79 13.12
C PRO A 70 -20.30 -1.51 13.50
N MET A 71 -20.37 -2.61 14.27
CA MET A 71 -19.18 -3.14 14.96
C MET A 71 -18.09 -3.75 14.04
N LEU A 72 -18.46 -4.44 12.95
CA LEU A 72 -17.49 -5.04 12.01
C LEU A 72 -17.02 -4.03 10.93
N VAL A 73 -17.84 -3.02 10.67
CA VAL A 73 -17.54 -1.95 9.72
C VAL A 73 -16.51 -0.99 10.32
N ASP A 74 -16.60 -0.70 11.62
CA ASP A 74 -15.68 0.22 12.30
C ASP A 74 -14.24 -0.31 12.35
N ALA A 75 -14.05 -1.59 12.64
CA ALA A 75 -12.70 -2.20 12.63
C ALA A 75 -12.06 -2.15 11.24
N LYS A 76 -12.86 -2.32 10.18
CA LYS A 76 -12.41 -2.25 8.78
C LYS A 76 -12.05 -0.81 8.38
N ILE A 77 -12.86 0.16 8.77
CA ILE A 77 -12.62 1.59 8.53
C ILE A 77 -11.33 2.03 9.24
N ARG A 78 -11.16 1.69 10.52
CA ARG A 78 -9.94 2.03 11.28
C ARG A 78 -8.68 1.47 10.63
N ARG A 79 -8.69 0.21 10.18
CA ARG A 79 -7.54 -0.37 9.46
C ARG A 79 -7.24 0.36 8.16
N THR A 80 -8.27 0.77 7.42
CA THR A 80 -8.09 1.53 6.18
C THR A 80 -7.47 2.91 6.45
N GLN A 81 -7.87 3.57 7.55
CA GLN A 81 -7.26 4.82 7.99
C GLN A 81 -5.81 4.64 8.43
N LEU A 82 -5.48 3.56 9.16
CA LEU A 82 -4.11 3.25 9.55
C LEU A 82 -3.21 2.99 8.32
N ILE A 83 -3.70 2.25 7.33
CA ILE A 83 -3.00 2.01 6.06
C ILE A 83 -2.71 3.32 5.33
N ALA A 84 -3.73 4.19 5.23
CA ALA A 84 -3.59 5.49 4.59
C ALA A 84 -2.64 6.42 5.35
N ALA A 85 -2.74 6.47 6.67
CA ALA A 85 -1.86 7.27 7.52
C ALA A 85 -0.40 6.81 7.40
N ASN A 86 -0.14 5.50 7.47
CA ASN A 86 1.21 4.95 7.26
C ASN A 86 1.73 5.26 5.85
N GLY A 87 0.88 5.14 4.83
CA GLY A 87 1.20 5.51 3.45
C GLY A 87 1.60 6.97 3.29
N ILE A 88 0.82 7.90 3.86
CA ILE A 88 0.98 9.34 3.66
C ILE A 88 2.04 9.94 4.58
N LEU A 89 2.10 9.51 5.84
CA LEU A 89 2.95 10.12 6.86
C LEU A 89 4.33 9.48 6.96
N VAL A 90 4.48 8.23 6.52
CA VAL A 90 5.73 7.47 6.65
C VAL A 90 6.29 7.10 5.29
N LEU A 91 5.54 6.34 4.48
CA LEU A 91 6.06 5.76 3.24
C LEU A 91 6.32 6.80 2.14
N MET A 92 5.38 7.70 1.87
CA MET A 92 5.58 8.73 0.85
C MET A 92 6.76 9.66 1.18
N PRO A 93 6.85 10.26 2.39
CA PRO A 93 8.00 11.09 2.75
C PRO A 93 9.33 10.34 2.68
N ALA A 94 9.37 9.10 3.18
CA ALA A 94 10.56 8.26 3.10
C ALA A 94 10.96 7.99 1.63
N ALA A 95 10.01 7.66 0.76
CA ALA A 95 10.29 7.40 -0.65
C ALA A 95 10.86 8.64 -1.38
N PHE A 96 10.29 9.83 -1.15
CA PHE A 96 10.82 11.07 -1.73
C PHE A 96 12.21 11.41 -1.21
N PHE A 97 12.44 11.23 0.10
CA PHE A 97 13.75 11.44 0.71
C PHE A 97 14.81 10.50 0.13
N LEU A 98 14.50 9.20 0.06
CA LEU A 98 15.40 8.18 -0.48
C LEU A 98 15.67 8.40 -1.97
N ALA A 99 14.67 8.81 -2.75
CA ALA A 99 14.86 9.15 -4.16
C ALA A 99 15.78 10.37 -4.34
N ALA A 100 15.62 11.40 -3.51
CA ALA A 100 16.48 12.58 -3.54
C ALA A 100 17.95 12.21 -3.22
N LYS A 101 18.17 11.45 -2.15
CA LYS A 101 19.50 10.97 -1.76
C LYS A 101 20.14 10.05 -2.80
N ALA A 102 19.41 9.05 -3.29
CA ALA A 102 19.92 8.13 -4.30
C ALA A 102 20.29 8.86 -5.60
N LYS A 103 19.52 9.88 -6.00
CA LYS A 103 19.86 10.74 -7.15
C LYS A 103 21.16 11.53 -6.93
N GLY A 104 21.43 11.96 -5.71
CA GLY A 104 22.69 12.61 -5.32
C GLY A 104 23.87 11.64 -5.18
N GLY A 105 23.65 10.32 -5.30
CA GLY A 105 24.67 9.31 -5.03
C GLY A 105 24.97 9.13 -3.55
N GLU A 106 24.10 9.62 -2.66
CA GLU A 106 24.30 9.60 -1.21
C GLU A 106 23.69 8.33 -0.58
N PHE A 107 24.52 7.30 -0.46
CA PHE A 107 24.16 6.02 0.18
C PHE A 107 24.85 5.90 1.53
N ASP A 108 24.53 6.81 2.43
CA ASP A 108 25.12 6.92 3.77
C ASP A 108 24.28 6.21 4.86
N ALA A 109 24.74 6.26 6.11
CA ALA A 109 24.03 5.63 7.22
C ALA A 109 22.58 6.15 7.39
N VAL A 110 22.34 7.42 7.06
CA VAL A 110 20.99 8.01 7.10
C VAL A 110 20.11 7.42 6.00
N PHE A 111 20.63 7.27 4.78
CA PHE A 111 19.94 6.57 3.69
C PHE A 111 19.49 5.18 4.14
N TYR A 112 20.43 4.36 4.63
CA TYR A 112 20.10 2.99 5.04
C TYR A 112 19.15 2.92 6.25
N SER A 113 19.22 3.88 7.17
CA SER A 113 18.28 3.97 8.29
C SER A 113 16.86 4.26 7.84
N VAL A 114 16.67 5.23 6.93
CA VAL A 114 15.36 5.55 6.37
C VAL A 114 14.88 4.43 5.44
N GLN A 115 15.80 3.78 4.71
CA GLN A 115 15.51 2.63 3.85
C GLN A 115 14.96 1.45 4.65
N ALA A 116 15.58 1.13 5.79
CA ALA A 116 15.09 0.09 6.68
C ALA A 116 13.68 0.42 7.20
N LEU A 117 13.46 1.67 7.64
CA LEU A 117 12.15 2.13 8.09
C LEU A 117 11.10 2.04 6.97
N GLU A 118 11.43 2.44 5.74
CA GLU A 118 10.57 2.34 4.57
C GLU A 118 10.16 0.89 4.29
N LEU A 119 11.11 -0.05 4.34
CA LEU A 119 10.82 -1.48 4.13
C LEU A 119 9.92 -2.06 5.23
N PHE A 120 10.17 -1.74 6.50
CA PHE A 120 9.33 -2.20 7.61
C PHE A 120 7.92 -1.61 7.53
N ALA A 121 7.81 -0.30 7.30
CA ALA A 121 6.52 0.36 7.11
C ALA A 121 5.77 -0.21 5.91
N GLY A 122 6.48 -0.55 4.83
CA GLY A 122 5.90 -1.11 3.61
C GLY A 122 5.38 -2.54 3.82
N ALA A 123 6.17 -3.39 4.49
CA ALA A 123 5.76 -4.74 4.85
C ALA A 123 4.54 -4.73 5.78
N ALA A 124 4.52 -3.86 6.79
CA ALA A 124 3.37 -3.66 7.67
C ALA A 124 2.13 -3.22 6.87
N ASN A 125 2.30 -2.30 5.91
CA ASN A 125 1.19 -1.83 5.09
C ASN A 125 0.59 -2.92 4.20
N ILE A 126 1.44 -3.75 3.59
CA ILE A 126 1.03 -4.91 2.79
C ILE A 126 0.28 -5.93 3.67
N ALA A 127 0.78 -6.22 4.87
CA ALA A 127 0.13 -7.13 5.80
C ALA A 127 -1.27 -6.61 6.21
N LEU A 128 -1.39 -5.33 6.55
CA LEU A 128 -2.66 -4.69 6.89
C LEU A 128 -3.66 -4.73 5.71
N LEU A 129 -3.19 -4.46 4.49
CA LEU A 129 -4.00 -4.56 3.27
C LEU A 129 -4.50 -5.99 3.03
N GLY A 130 -3.62 -6.99 3.20
CA GLY A 130 -3.98 -8.40 3.08
C GLY A 130 -5.05 -8.83 4.09
N LEU A 131 -4.92 -8.40 5.35
CA LEU A 131 -5.93 -8.63 6.38
C LEU A 131 -7.26 -7.94 6.05
N ASN A 132 -7.21 -6.70 5.57
CA ASN A 132 -8.40 -5.93 5.18
C ASN A 132 -9.14 -6.59 4.00
N MET A 133 -8.41 -7.09 3.00
CA MET A 133 -8.96 -7.83 1.87
C MET A 133 -9.59 -9.16 2.30
N ARG A 134 -8.90 -9.94 3.15
CA ARG A 134 -9.40 -11.21 3.68
C ARG A 134 -10.73 -11.03 4.41
N ASP A 135 -10.84 -10.01 5.24
CA ASP A 135 -12.07 -9.72 5.97
C ASP A 135 -13.18 -9.25 5.03
N GLY A 136 -12.85 -8.48 3.99
CA GLY A 136 -13.79 -8.11 2.92
C GLY A 136 -14.38 -9.32 2.17
N LEU A 137 -13.57 -10.34 1.90
CA LEU A 137 -14.01 -11.59 1.26
C LEU A 137 -14.91 -12.42 2.20
N ARG A 138 -14.57 -12.48 3.49
CA ARG A 138 -15.38 -13.17 4.51
C ARG A 138 -16.77 -12.53 4.65
N MET A 139 -16.87 -11.20 4.67
CA MET A 139 -18.15 -10.49 4.78
C MET A 139 -19.08 -10.67 3.57
N LYS A 140 -18.54 -10.93 2.37
CA LYS A 140 -19.34 -11.21 1.15
C LYS A 140 -19.96 -12.62 1.12
N GLY A 141 -19.76 -13.44 2.15
CA GLY A 141 -20.38 -14.76 2.25
C GLY A 141 -19.76 -15.85 1.36
N ARG A 142 -18.59 -15.60 0.75
CA ARG A 142 -17.86 -16.62 -0.03
C ARG A 142 -17.33 -17.81 0.81
N PHE A 143 -17.42 -17.70 2.14
CA PHE A 143 -17.14 -18.77 3.11
C PHE A 143 -18.38 -19.20 3.93
N ARG A 144 -19.59 -18.92 3.46
CA ARG A 144 -20.79 -19.48 4.10
C ARG A 144 -20.85 -20.96 3.71
N ARG A 145 -20.36 -21.84 4.58
CA ARG A 145 -20.69 -23.26 4.52
C ARG A 145 -22.22 -23.34 4.46
N ARG A 146 -22.76 -23.97 3.41
CA ARG A 146 -24.17 -24.38 3.37
C ARG A 146 -24.43 -25.17 4.67
N PRO A 147 -25.45 -24.82 5.46
CA PRO A 147 -25.93 -25.75 6.47
C PRO A 147 -26.40 -27.00 5.74
N ALA A 148 -25.89 -28.17 6.14
CA ALA A 148 -26.47 -29.46 5.82
C ALA A 148 -27.59 -29.75 6.82
#